data_AF-A0A915L5H4-F1
#
_entry.id   AF-A0A915L5H4-F1
#
_cell.length_a   1.000
_cell.length_b   1.000
_cell.length_c   1.000
_cell.angle_alpha   90.00
_cell.angle_beta   90.00
_cell.angle_gamma   90.00
#
_symmetry.space_group_name_H-M   'P 1'
#
loop_
_entity.id
_entity.type
_entity.pdbx_description
1 polymer ?
#
loop_
_entity_poly.entity_id
_entity_poly.type
_entity_poly.pdbx_seq_one_letter_code
_entity_poly.pdbx_strand_id
1 'polypeptide(L)'
;MVYSQVSDSQHPGGEEVLLEQAGHDATEGFEDVGHSSDAREMRKQFLIGYLADKDKTKHERTTSVPATSTSGVSTTTSFWSSWLMPLSIALVCAVLYHLLFGHR
;
A
#
# COMPACT_ATOMS: atom_id res chain seq x y z
N MET A 1 -20.20 -7.05 0.56
CA MET A 1 -20.61 -7.35 1.96
C MET A 1 -19.89 -6.37 2.84
N VAL A 2 -20.49 -5.89 3.93
CA VAL A 2 -19.87 -4.93 4.84
C VAL A 2 -19.62 -5.63 6.16
N TYR A 3 -18.38 -5.55 6.65
CA TYR A 3 -17.94 -6.22 7.88
C TYR A 3 -17.49 -5.18 8.92
N SER A 4 -17.74 -5.45 10.19
CA SER A 4 -17.10 -4.70 11.28
C SER A 4 -15.64 -5.12 11.41
N GLN A 5 -14.77 -4.18 11.77
CA GLN A 5 -13.36 -4.51 12.04
C GLN A 5 -13.22 -5.44 13.24
N VAL A 6 -12.20 -6.30 13.18
CA VAL A 6 -11.80 -7.15 14.30
C VAL A 6 -10.73 -6.41 15.12
N SER A 7 -10.77 -6.52 16.45
CA SER A 7 -9.77 -5.88 17.32
C SER A 7 -8.38 -6.48 17.10
N ASP A 8 -7.32 -5.69 17.32
CA ASP A 8 -5.91 -6.00 17.04
C ASP A 8 -5.46 -7.35 17.59
N SER A 9 -5.96 -7.75 18.76
CA SER A 9 -5.62 -9.03 19.40
C SER A 9 -6.17 -10.26 18.66
N GLN A 10 -7.09 -10.08 17.72
CA GLN A 10 -7.76 -11.14 16.97
C GLN A 10 -7.31 -11.20 15.51
N HIS A 11 -6.52 -10.24 15.04
CA HIS A 11 -5.93 -10.26 13.69
C HIS A 11 -4.42 -10.53 13.76
N PRO A 12 -3.94 -11.71 13.35
CA PRO A 12 -2.52 -12.04 13.40
C PRO A 12 -1.63 -11.12 12.55
N GLY A 13 -2.22 -10.41 11.57
CA GLY A 13 -1.53 -9.46 10.70
C GLY A 13 -1.45 -8.02 11.21
N GLY A 14 -1.91 -7.75 12.44
CA GLY A 14 -1.94 -6.39 13.01
C GLY A 14 -3.17 -5.58 12.60
N GLU A 15 -3.33 -4.41 13.24
CA GLU A 15 -4.46 -3.48 13.01
C GLU A 15 -4.25 -2.61 11.77
N GLU A 16 -2.99 -2.39 11.40
CA GLU A 16 -2.57 -1.43 10.39
C GLU A 16 -3.16 -1.78 9.02
N VAL A 17 -3.15 -3.06 8.69
CA VAL A 17 -3.70 -3.59 7.43
C VAL A 17 -5.23 -3.53 7.40
N LEU A 18 -5.91 -3.53 8.55
CA LEU A 18 -7.36 -3.37 8.64
C LEU A 18 -7.76 -1.90 8.54
N LEU A 19 -6.95 -1.00 9.10
CA LEU A 19 -7.14 0.45 9.03
C LEU A 19 -6.89 0.98 7.61
N GLU A 20 -5.87 0.48 6.91
CA GLU A 20 -5.58 0.85 5.53
C GLU A 20 -6.76 0.54 4.59
N GLN A 21 -7.47 -0.56 4.86
CA GLN A 21 -8.63 -0.99 4.07
C GLN A 21 -9.98 -0.54 4.67
N ALA A 22 -9.97 0.27 5.73
CA ALA A 22 -11.19 0.72 6.39
C ALA A 22 -12.06 1.56 5.44
N GLY A 23 -13.32 1.17 5.28
CA GLY A 23 -14.25 1.87 4.39
C GLY A 23 -14.07 1.58 2.89
N HIS A 24 -13.10 0.74 2.53
CA HIS A 24 -12.83 0.30 1.15
C HIS A 24 -13.13 -1.20 0.97
N ASP A 25 -13.14 -1.66 -0.29
CA ASP A 25 -13.29 -3.09 -0.60
C ASP A 25 -11.97 -3.82 -0.43
N ALA A 26 -11.86 -4.61 0.64
CA ALA A 26 -10.68 -5.40 0.98
C ALA A 26 -10.69 -6.83 0.37
N THR A 27 -11.61 -7.13 -0.57
CA THR A 27 -11.78 -8.50 -1.10
C THR A 27 -10.51 -9.03 -1.74
N GLU A 28 -9.86 -8.23 -2.60
CA GLU A 28 -8.61 -8.60 -3.28
C GLU A 28 -7.49 -8.87 -2.28
N GLY A 29 -7.23 -7.94 -1.36
CA GLY A 29 -6.18 -8.10 -0.35
C GLY A 29 -6.39 -9.32 0.56
N PHE A 30 -7.64 -9.67 0.86
CA PHE A 30 -7.91 -10.88 1.62
C PHE A 30 -7.71 -12.18 0.82
N GLU A 31 -8.07 -12.19 -0.46
CA GLU A 31 -7.92 -13.35 -1.34
C GLU A 31 -6.47 -13.61 -1.70
N ASP A 32 -5.69 -12.56 -1.94
CA ASP A 32 -4.26 -12.62 -2.29
C ASP A 32 -3.40 -13.24 -1.17
N VAL A 33 -3.72 -12.93 0.09
CA VAL A 33 -3.04 -13.52 1.25
C VAL A 33 -3.36 -15.01 1.43
N GLY A 34 -4.46 -15.51 0.87
CA GLY A 34 -4.81 -16.92 0.94
C GLY A 34 -5.26 -17.39 2.33
N HIS A 35 -6.11 -16.62 3.00
CA HIS A 35 -6.65 -16.97 4.33
C HIS A 35 -7.34 -18.35 4.36
N SER A 36 -7.14 -19.08 5.45
CA SER A 36 -7.70 -20.42 5.68
C SER A 36 -9.25 -20.43 5.68
N SER A 37 -9.84 -21.61 5.53
CA SER A 37 -11.30 -21.79 5.60
C SER A 37 -11.87 -21.33 6.94
N ASP A 38 -11.12 -21.52 8.03
CA ASP A 38 -11.50 -21.08 9.38
C ASP A 38 -11.52 -19.54 9.49
N ALA A 39 -10.52 -18.85 8.93
CA ALA A 39 -10.53 -17.39 8.87
C ALA A 39 -11.71 -16.83 8.06
N ARG A 40 -12.11 -17.53 6.99
CA ARG A 40 -13.32 -17.19 6.22
C ARG A 40 -14.60 -17.39 7.02
N GLU A 41 -14.65 -18.40 7.88
CA GLU A 41 -15.76 -18.65 8.81
C GLU A 41 -15.85 -17.54 9.86
N MET A 42 -14.71 -17.21 10.50
CA MET A 42 -14.64 -16.14 11.51
C MET A 42 -15.10 -14.80 10.97
N ARG A 43 -14.73 -14.44 9.73
CA ARG A 43 -15.18 -13.18 9.11
C ARG A 43 -16.70 -13.06 9.03
N LYS A 44 -17.43 -14.15 8.80
CA LYS A 44 -18.90 -14.12 8.71
C LYS A 44 -19.55 -13.60 10.00
N GLN A 45 -18.91 -13.80 11.15
CA GLN A 45 -19.40 -13.33 12.45
C GLN A 45 -19.42 -11.80 12.55
N PHE A 46 -18.55 -11.14 11.78
CA PHE A 46 -18.44 -9.68 11.73
C PHE A 46 -19.27 -9.08 10.58
N LEU A 47 -20.09 -9.85 9.87
CA LEU A 47 -20.94 -9.34 8.80
C LEU A 47 -22.04 -8.44 9.37
N ILE A 48 -21.94 -7.14 9.12
CA ILE A 48 -22.93 -6.15 9.59
C ILE A 48 -23.98 -5.81 8.53
N GLY A 49 -23.77 -6.20 7.26
CA GLY A 49 -24.79 -6.06 6.22
C GLY A 49 -24.26 -6.17 4.79
N TYR A 50 -25.09 -5.71 3.86
CA TYR A 50 -24.79 -5.68 2.44
C TYR A 50 -24.80 -4.23 1.94
N LEU A 51 -23.89 -3.95 1.01
CA LEU A 51 -23.84 -2.66 0.34
C LEU A 51 -25.13 -2.46 -0.49
N ALA A 52 -25.66 -1.25 -0.55
CA ALA A 52 -26.85 -0.94 -1.33
C ALA A 52 -26.59 -1.14 -2.83
N ASP A 53 -27.60 -1.59 -3.60
CA ASP A 53 -27.42 -1.92 -5.02
C ASP A 53 -26.90 -0.76 -5.87
N LYS A 54 -27.26 0.47 -5.49
CA LYS A 54 -26.76 1.71 -6.10
C LYS A 54 -25.25 1.94 -5.93
N ASP A 55 -24.67 1.40 -4.86
CA ASP A 55 -23.27 1.57 -4.48
C ASP A 55 -22.45 0.32 -4.88
N LYS A 56 -23.11 -0.74 -5.36
CA LYS A 56 -22.48 -1.87 -6.04
C LYS A 56 -22.09 -1.44 -7.46
N THR A 57 -21.22 -0.45 -7.58
CA THR A 57 -20.56 -0.17 -8.86
C THR A 57 -19.80 -1.42 -9.26
N LYS A 58 -20.26 -2.09 -10.32
CA LYS A 58 -19.51 -3.13 -11.01
C LYS A 58 -18.15 -2.52 -11.34
N HIS A 59 -17.12 -2.91 -10.59
CA HIS A 59 -15.74 -2.57 -10.93
C HIS A 59 -15.40 -3.30 -12.24
N GLU A 60 -15.91 -2.80 -13.36
CA GLU A 60 -15.24 -3.00 -14.64
C GLU A 60 -13.92 -2.29 -14.52
N ARG A 61 -12.87 -3.11 -14.45
CA ARG A 61 -11.46 -2.75 -14.44
C ARG A 61 -11.19 -1.67 -15.49
N THR A 62 -11.26 -0.41 -15.06
CA THR A 62 -10.74 0.72 -15.81
C THR A 62 -9.44 1.11 -15.13
N THR A 63 -8.36 0.60 -15.71
CA THR A 63 -7.02 1.14 -15.53
C THR A 63 -7.04 2.60 -16.00
N SER A 64 -7.42 3.53 -15.13
CA SER A 64 -7.30 4.97 -15.39
C SER A 64 -7.22 5.76 -14.08
N VAL A 65 -5.99 6.11 -13.69
CA VAL A 65 -5.60 7.30 -12.90
C VAL A 65 -6.21 8.54 -13.60
N PRO A 66 -6.62 9.69 -12.99
CA PRO A 66 -5.99 10.40 -11.84
C PRO A 66 -6.88 11.33 -10.93
N ALA A 67 -6.34 11.79 -9.78
CA ALA A 67 -6.40 13.18 -9.26
C ALA A 67 -6.12 13.26 -7.74
N THR A 68 -4.94 13.72 -7.34
CA THR A 68 -4.73 14.41 -6.05
C THR A 68 -3.73 15.53 -6.27
N SER A 69 -4.20 16.75 -6.01
CA SER A 69 -3.45 18.00 -5.87
C SER A 69 -4.05 18.60 -4.59
N THR A 70 -3.35 19.00 -3.54
CA THR A 70 -2.10 19.76 -3.49
C THR A 70 -1.65 19.91 -2.02
N SER A 71 -0.33 19.95 -1.84
CA SER A 71 0.43 20.60 -0.75
C SER A 71 0.64 19.91 0.59
N GLY A 72 1.92 19.55 0.82
CA GLY A 72 2.57 19.68 2.12
C GLY A 72 3.38 18.46 2.53
N VAL A 73 4.67 18.45 2.14
CA VAL A 73 5.69 17.45 2.50
C VAL A 73 5.61 16.14 1.71
N SER A 74 6.18 16.21 0.50
CA SER A 74 6.78 15.04 -0.15
C SER A 74 8.07 14.66 0.59
N THR A 75 7.95 13.96 1.71
CA THR A 75 8.99 13.04 2.18
C THR A 75 8.64 11.63 1.73
N THR A 76 8.15 11.49 0.49
CA THR A 76 8.23 10.25 -0.26
C THR A 76 9.64 10.19 -0.85
N THR A 77 10.62 9.80 -0.04
CA THR A 77 11.82 9.16 -0.58
C THR A 77 11.39 7.82 -1.15
N SER A 78 10.89 7.88 -2.39
CA SER A 78 10.37 6.75 -3.14
C SER A 78 11.38 5.62 -3.15
N PHE A 79 10.90 4.43 -2.84
CA PHE A 79 11.59 3.13 -2.81
C PHE A 79 12.52 2.86 -4.02
N TRP A 80 12.37 3.56 -5.13
CA TRP A 80 13.24 3.52 -6.30
C TRP A 80 14.58 4.28 -6.13
N SER A 81 14.66 5.18 -5.14
CA SER A 81 15.87 5.97 -4.83
C SER A 81 16.82 5.29 -3.84
N SER A 82 16.42 4.16 -3.23
CA SER A 82 17.24 3.44 -2.25
C SER A 82 18.57 2.92 -2.83
N TRP A 83 18.62 2.64 -4.14
CA TRP A 83 19.86 2.28 -4.86
C TRP A 83 20.46 3.45 -5.66
N LEU A 84 19.66 4.46 -6.03
CA LEU A 84 20.16 5.67 -6.69
C LEU A 84 20.97 6.57 -5.75
N MET A 85 20.67 6.57 -4.44
CA MET A 85 21.45 7.32 -3.46
C MET A 85 22.90 6.83 -3.35
N PRO A 86 23.19 5.53 -3.10
CA PRO A 86 24.58 5.07 -3.09
C PRO A 86 25.26 5.20 -4.47
N LEU A 87 24.55 4.98 -5.58
CA LEU A 87 25.10 5.16 -6.93
C LEU A 87 25.44 6.63 -7.27
N SER A 88 24.58 7.58 -6.88
CA SER A 88 24.81 9.00 -7.16
C SER A 88 25.99 9.54 -6.33
N ILE A 89 26.10 9.13 -5.07
CA ILE A 89 27.24 9.48 -4.21
C ILE A 89 28.54 8.92 -4.79
N ALA A 90 28.54 7.65 -5.23
CA ALA A 90 29.72 7.04 -5.84
C ALA A 90 30.17 7.75 -7.14
N LEU A 91 29.22 8.12 -8.01
CA LEU A 91 29.51 8.87 -9.24
C LEU A 91 30.15 10.23 -8.93
N VAL A 92 29.57 10.98 -7.99
CA VAL A 92 30.06 12.31 -7.61
C VAL A 92 31.47 12.21 -7.02
N CYS A 93 31.71 11.24 -6.12
CA CYS A 93 33.04 11.00 -5.56
C CYS A 93 34.06 10.64 -6.65
N ALA A 94 33.70 9.79 -7.61
CA ALA A 94 34.59 9.42 -8.71
C ALA A 94 34.95 10.62 -9.59
N VAL A 95 33.98 11.47 -9.95
CA VAL A 95 34.23 12.69 -10.76
C VAL A 95 35.11 13.68 -10.00
N LEU A 96 34.81 13.94 -8.72
CA LEU A 96 35.64 14.83 -7.90
C LEU A 96 37.07 14.31 -7.74
N TYR A 97 37.24 13.00 -7.52
CA TYR A 97 38.56 12.38 -7.49
C TYR A 97 39.28 12.57 -8.83
N HIS A 98 38.61 12.33 -9.95
CA HIS A 98 39.21 12.48 -11.29
C HIS A 98 39.59 13.92 -11.60
N LEU A 99 38.85 14.91 -11.10
CA LEU A 99 39.15 16.33 -11.30
C LEU A 99 40.26 16.83 -10.36
N LEU A 100 40.31 16.36 -9.11
CA LEU A 100 41.32 16.78 -8.14
C LEU A 100 42.65 16.07 -8.30
N PHE A 101 42.63 14.77 -8.63
CA PHE A 101 43.83 13.93 -8.73
C PHE A 101 44.22 13.61 -10.18
N GLY A 102 43.30 13.71 -11.15
CA GLY A 102 43.63 13.51 -12.56
C GLY A 102 44.13 14.76 -13.29
N HIS A 103 44.06 15.94 -12.66
CA HIS A 103 44.58 17.21 -13.21
C HIS A 103 45.90 17.64 -12.54
N ARG A 104 46.67 16.71 -11.97
CA ARG A 104 48.03 16.96 -11.45
C ARG A 104 49.04 16.07 -12.12
#